data_AF-A0A7G6Y7C1-F1
#
_entry.id   AF-A0A7G6Y7C1-F1
#
_cell.length_a   1.000
_cell.length_b   1.000
_cell.length_c   1.000
_cell.angle_alpha   90.00
_cell.angle_beta   90.00
_cell.angle_gamma   90.00
#
_symmetry.space_group_name_H-M   'P 1'
#
loop_
_entity.id
_entity.type
_entity.pdbx_description
1 polymer ?
#
loop_
_entity_poly.entity_id
_entity_poly.type
_entity_poly.pdbx_seq_one_letter_code
_entity_poly.pdbx_strand_id
1 'polypeptide(L)'
;MNIEPDTIEHLVLQQAADDWLPIGNASAYASDFVTDLAERKALLLDTIRSLAAAGYIRIGQLAFHDPEQRRGLHWVEWSGGLDDHMARLAEVYTPEVEDTTWWYYACWLNLTDAGRQIVEALPEPDDRFFKGLP
;
A
#
# COMPACT_ATOMS: atom_id res chain seq x y z
N MET A 1 -9.96 -1.16 -14.64
CA MET A 1 -9.30 -2.41 -14.24
C MET A 1 -10.35 -3.29 -13.60
N ASN A 2 -10.36 -4.62 -13.82
CA ASN A 2 -11.23 -5.53 -13.06
C ASN A 2 -10.41 -6.13 -11.92
N ILE A 3 -10.93 -6.09 -10.69
CA ILE A 3 -10.28 -6.71 -9.54
C ILE A 3 -11.06 -7.97 -9.21
N GLU A 4 -10.37 -9.10 -9.16
CA GLU A 4 -10.96 -10.36 -8.74
C GLU A 4 -10.84 -10.52 -7.22
N PRO A 5 -11.74 -11.27 -6.57
CA PRO A 5 -11.58 -11.63 -5.17
C PRO A 5 -10.24 -12.34 -4.90
N ASP A 6 -9.75 -12.19 -3.67
CA ASP A 6 -8.54 -12.83 -3.16
C ASP A 6 -7.25 -12.62 -3.97
N THR A 7 -7.16 -11.55 -4.77
CA THR A 7 -5.89 -11.09 -5.37
C THR A 7 -5.17 -10.10 -4.47
N ILE A 8 -3.91 -9.82 -4.78
CA ILE A 8 -3.13 -8.82 -4.04
C ILE A 8 -3.75 -7.41 -4.17
N GLU A 9 -4.32 -7.06 -5.32
CA GLU A 9 -5.05 -5.81 -5.51
C GLU A 9 -6.23 -5.69 -4.55
N HIS A 10 -7.01 -6.76 -4.42
CA HIS A 10 -8.14 -6.83 -3.50
C HIS A 10 -7.67 -6.62 -2.06
N LEU A 11 -6.62 -7.32 -1.62
CA LEU A 11 -6.12 -7.21 -0.25
C LEU A 11 -5.52 -5.84 0.07
N VAL A 12 -4.82 -5.22 -0.89
CA VAL A 12 -4.28 -3.86 -0.72
C VAL A 12 -5.41 -2.86 -0.56
N LEU A 13 -6.48 -2.96 -1.36
CA LEU A 13 -7.63 -2.08 -1.24
C LEU A 13 -8.40 -2.29 0.06
N GLN A 14 -8.63 -3.54 0.46
CA GLN A 14 -9.34 -3.87 1.70
C GLN A 14 -8.61 -3.30 2.92
N GLN A 15 -7.28 -3.44 2.97
CA GLN A 15 -6.50 -2.92 4.10
C GLN A 15 -6.46 -1.39 4.13
N ALA A 16 -6.51 -0.72 2.98
CA ALA A 16 -6.58 0.74 2.91
C ALA A 16 -8.00 1.29 3.15
N ALA A 17 -9.00 0.43 3.37
CA ALA A 17 -10.39 0.85 3.56
C ALA A 17 -10.66 1.49 4.92
N ASP A 18 -9.96 1.04 5.95
CA ASP A 18 -10.08 1.51 7.34
C ASP A 18 -9.30 2.80 7.57
N ASP A 19 -8.02 2.83 7.19
CA ASP A 19 -7.13 3.99 7.34
C ASP A 19 -6.04 3.99 6.25
N TRP A 20 -5.07 4.92 6.35
CA TRP A 20 -3.88 4.93 5.51
C TRP A 20 -3.06 3.66 5.71
N LEU A 21 -2.73 2.99 4.61
CA LEU A 21 -2.02 1.71 4.64
C LEU A 21 -0.51 1.92 4.51
N PRO A 22 0.31 1.61 5.53
CA PRO A 22 1.76 1.64 5.37
C PRO A 22 2.21 0.54 4.40
N ILE A 23 3.23 0.83 3.59
CA ILE A 23 3.77 -0.11 2.60
C ILE A 23 4.23 -1.44 3.23
N GLY A 24 4.67 -1.41 4.49
CA GLY A 24 5.02 -2.60 5.26
C GLY A 24 3.88 -3.61 5.42
N ASN A 25 2.67 -3.15 5.70
CA ASN A 25 1.50 -4.03 5.78
C ASN A 25 1.23 -4.65 4.40
N ALA A 26 1.18 -3.84 3.33
CA ALA A 26 0.98 -4.36 1.98
C ALA A 26 2.07 -5.38 1.58
N SER A 27 3.32 -5.17 1.99
CA SER A 27 4.44 -6.10 1.81
C SER A 27 4.25 -7.42 2.54
N ALA A 28 3.68 -7.40 3.75
CA ALA A 28 3.37 -8.60 4.51
C ALA A 28 2.36 -9.50 3.77
N TYR A 29 1.27 -8.92 3.27
CA TYR A 29 0.27 -9.68 2.50
C TYR A 29 0.78 -10.16 1.14
N ALA A 30 1.68 -9.41 0.49
CA ALA A 30 2.32 -9.87 -0.75
C ALA A 30 3.07 -11.21 -0.56
N SER A 31 3.48 -11.54 0.68
CA SER A 31 4.16 -12.80 1.00
C SER A 31 3.26 -14.04 0.92
N ASP A 32 1.94 -13.88 0.98
CA ASP A 32 0.98 -14.98 0.80
C ASP A 32 0.87 -15.42 -0.68
N PHE A 33 1.30 -14.57 -1.60
CA PHE A 33 1.25 -14.83 -3.05
C PHE A 33 2.60 -15.28 -3.60
N VAL A 34 3.69 -14.69 -3.09
CA VAL A 34 5.04 -14.91 -3.62
C VAL A 34 6.05 -14.96 -2.47
N THR A 35 6.80 -16.05 -2.39
CA THR A 35 7.80 -16.29 -1.34
C THR A 35 9.17 -15.70 -1.68
N ASP A 36 9.55 -15.67 -2.96
CA ASP A 36 10.81 -15.04 -3.38
C ASP A 36 10.75 -13.52 -3.17
N LEU A 37 11.80 -12.96 -2.57
CA LEU A 37 11.81 -11.57 -2.16
C LEU A 37 11.81 -10.59 -3.34
N ALA A 38 12.57 -10.90 -4.39
CA ALA A 38 12.68 -10.02 -5.55
C ALA A 38 11.38 -10.06 -6.36
N GLU A 39 10.81 -11.24 -6.55
CA GLU A 39 9.51 -11.40 -7.21
C GLU A 39 8.38 -10.73 -6.40
N ARG A 40 8.37 -10.88 -5.08
CA ARG A 40 7.40 -10.21 -4.20
C ARG A 40 7.51 -8.69 -4.27
N LYS A 41 8.74 -8.15 -4.30
CA LYS A 41 8.98 -6.71 -4.47
C LYS A 41 8.42 -6.23 -5.80
N ALA A 42 8.69 -6.93 -6.89
CA ALA A 42 8.18 -6.60 -8.22
C ALA A 42 6.64 -6.66 -8.25
N LEU A 43 6.04 -7.74 -7.74
CA LEU A 43 4.59 -7.91 -7.66
C LEU A 43 3.92 -6.73 -6.95
N LEU A 44 4.43 -6.33 -5.77
CA LEU A 44 3.82 -5.25 -5.01
C LEU A 44 3.96 -3.89 -5.70
N LEU A 45 5.11 -3.61 -6.32
CA LEU A 45 5.31 -2.37 -7.07
C LEU A 45 4.36 -2.29 -8.28
N ASP A 46 4.19 -3.39 -9.00
CA ASP A 46 3.28 -3.46 -10.15
C ASP A 46 1.81 -3.35 -9.72
N THR A 47 1.45 -3.96 -8.58
CA THR A 47 0.12 -3.85 -7.96
C THR A 47 -0.20 -2.40 -7.63
N ILE A 48 0.71 -1.72 -6.92
CA ILE A 48 0.51 -0.31 -6.52
C ILE A 48 0.43 0.60 -7.74
N ARG A 49 1.30 0.39 -8.74
CA ARG A 49 1.23 1.13 -10.00
C ARG A 49 -0.12 0.97 -10.67
N SER A 50 -0.64 -0.26 -10.75
CA SER A 50 -1.90 -0.57 -11.44
C SER A 50 -3.11 0.04 -10.71
N LEU A 51 -3.14 -0.08 -9.38
CA LEU A 51 -4.18 0.54 -8.54
C LEU A 51 -4.16 2.06 -8.63
N ALA A 52 -2.98 2.68 -8.57
CA ALA A 52 -2.83 4.13 -8.66
C ALA A 52 -3.17 4.64 -10.08
N ALA A 53 -2.74 3.94 -11.14
CA ALA A 53 -3.09 4.25 -12.52
C ALA A 53 -4.60 4.15 -12.77
N ALA A 54 -5.28 3.21 -12.11
CA ALA A 54 -6.74 3.08 -12.15
C ALA A 54 -7.45 4.14 -11.28
N GLY A 55 -6.71 4.95 -10.51
CA GLY A 55 -7.24 5.98 -9.63
C GLY A 55 -7.86 5.46 -8.33
N TYR A 56 -7.58 4.21 -7.94
CA TYR A 56 -8.16 3.59 -6.74
C TYR A 56 -7.39 3.93 -5.46
N ILE A 57 -6.11 4.24 -5.57
CA ILE A 57 -5.27 4.68 -4.46
C ILE A 57 -4.43 5.89 -4.85
N ARG A 58 -3.93 6.60 -3.84
CA ARG A 58 -2.87 7.62 -3.97
C ARG A 58 -1.66 7.22 -3.14
N ILE A 59 -0.49 7.66 -3.59
CA ILE A 59 0.80 7.32 -3.00
C ILE A 59 1.35 8.55 -2.29
N GLY A 60 1.72 8.39 -1.01
CA GLY A 60 2.14 9.52 -0.21
C GLY A 60 2.87 9.12 1.06
N GLN A 61 2.87 10.05 2.01
CA GLN A 61 3.51 9.88 3.31
C GLN A 61 2.67 10.56 4.38
N LEU A 62 2.96 10.25 5.63
CA LEU A 62 2.44 11.02 6.75
C LEU A 62 3.37 12.20 7.06
N ALA A 63 2.78 13.34 7.37
CA ALA A 63 3.47 14.55 7.80
C ALA A 63 2.76 15.12 9.04
N PHE A 64 3.51 15.88 9.85
CA PHE A 64 2.92 16.62 10.96
C PHE A 64 2.49 18.01 10.50
N HIS A 65 1.31 18.46 10.89
CA HIS A 65 0.90 19.86 10.75
C HIS A 65 1.84 20.80 11.50
N ASP A 66 2.31 20.38 12.68
CA ASP A 66 3.35 21.04 13.45
C ASP A 66 4.57 20.09 13.57
N PRO A 67 5.56 20.20 12.67
CA PRO A 67 6.74 19.35 12.68
C PRO A 67 7.63 19.54 13.93
N GLU A 68 7.68 20.75 14.49
CA GLU A 68 8.52 21.06 15.64
C GLU A 68 7.98 20.37 16.90
N GLN A 69 6.66 20.36 17.07
CA GLN A 69 6.00 19.71 18.21
C GLN A 69 5.60 18.25 17.93
N ARG A 70 5.74 17.77 16.69
CA ARG A 70 5.29 16.45 16.22
C ARG A 70 3.80 16.20 16.50
N ARG A 71 2.94 17.15 16.12
CA ARG A 71 1.49 17.10 16.36
C ARG A 71 0.68 17.22 15.07
N GLY A 72 -0.49 16.59 15.08
CA GLY A 72 -1.44 16.62 13.96
C GLY A 72 -0.90 15.87 12.75
N LEU A 73 -0.73 14.55 12.88
CA LEU A 73 -0.35 13.70 11.78
C LEU A 73 -1.45 13.72 10.71
N HIS A 74 -1.07 13.93 9.46
CA HIS A 74 -1.97 13.90 8.32
C HIS A 74 -1.27 13.28 7.11
N TRP A 75 -2.07 12.76 6.19
CA TRP A 75 -1.56 12.22 4.95
C TRP A 75 -1.32 13.32 3.91
N VAL A 76 -0.20 13.22 3.21
CA VAL A 76 0.22 14.12 2.13
C VAL A 76 0.60 13.30 0.91
N GLU A 77 -0.02 13.61 -0.21
CA GLU A 77 0.33 13.04 -1.50
C GLU A 77 1.75 13.45 -1.89
N TRP A 78 2.51 12.53 -2.48
CA TRP A 78 3.79 12.90 -3.04
C TRP A 78 3.65 13.89 -4.20
N SER A 79 4.61 14.78 -4.37
CA SER A 79 4.66 15.69 -5.51
C SER A 79 5.01 14.95 -6.79
N GLY A 80 4.48 15.40 -7.93
CA GLY A 80 4.78 14.84 -9.24
C GLY A 80 3.66 13.96 -9.79
N GLY A 81 3.93 13.26 -10.88
CA GLY A 81 3.03 12.30 -11.49
C GLY A 81 3.24 10.88 -10.97
N LEU A 82 2.43 9.93 -11.46
CA LEU A 82 2.53 8.52 -11.08
C LEU A 82 3.93 7.93 -11.28
N ASP A 83 4.62 8.28 -12.36
CA ASP A 83 5.97 7.78 -12.60
C ASP A 83 6.98 8.31 -11.56
N ASP A 84 6.85 9.56 -11.13
CA ASP A 84 7.67 10.13 -10.05
C ASP A 84 7.38 9.42 -8.72
N HIS A 85 6.10 9.16 -8.44
CA HIS A 85 5.69 8.43 -7.25
C HIS A 85 6.25 7.00 -7.25
N MET A 86 6.17 6.30 -8.37
CA MET A 86 6.68 4.93 -8.49
C MET A 86 8.20 4.87 -8.42
N ALA A 87 8.91 5.84 -9.01
CA ALA A 87 10.36 5.95 -8.89
C ALA A 87 10.78 6.14 -7.43
N ARG A 88 10.11 7.06 -6.72
CA ARG A 88 10.35 7.27 -5.29
C ARG A 88 9.98 6.05 -4.45
N LEU A 89 8.87 5.38 -4.76
CA LEU A 89 8.46 4.17 -4.06
C LEU A 89 9.52 3.07 -4.20
N ALA A 90 10.04 2.86 -5.40
CA ALA A 90 11.10 1.87 -5.65
C ALA A 90 12.40 2.17 -4.90
N GLU A 91 12.70 3.45 -4.64
CA GLU A 91 13.85 3.88 -3.84
C GLU A 91 13.66 3.61 -2.34
N VAL A 92 12.47 3.92 -1.80
CA VAL A 92 12.22 3.81 -0.35
C VAL A 92 11.76 2.43 0.10
N TYR A 93 11.15 1.64 -0.79
CA TYR A 93 10.73 0.28 -0.50
C TYR A 93 11.89 -0.68 -0.73
N THR A 94 12.64 -0.94 0.34
CA THR A 94 13.84 -1.79 0.35
C THR A 94 13.65 -3.02 1.24
N PRO A 95 12.71 -3.93 0.91
CA PRO A 95 12.42 -5.12 1.73
C PRO A 95 13.60 -6.11 1.85
N GLU A 96 14.66 -5.91 1.07
CA GLU A 96 15.95 -6.59 1.18
C GLU A 96 16.81 -6.15 2.38
N VAL A 97 16.48 -5.03 3.02
CA VAL A 97 17.19 -4.55 4.23
C VAL A 97 16.57 -5.19 5.47
N GLU A 98 17.42 -5.79 6.32
CA GLU A 98 17.00 -6.50 7.54
C GLU A 98 16.28 -5.60 8.55
N ASP A 99 16.77 -4.37 8.76
CA ASP A 99 16.07 -3.37 9.58
C ASP A 99 14.89 -2.78 8.81
N THR A 100 13.69 -3.27 9.14
CA THR A 100 12.46 -2.87 8.46
C THR A 100 11.91 -1.53 8.93
N THR A 101 12.38 -1.01 10.06
CA THR A 101 11.78 0.15 10.75
C THR A 101 11.62 1.35 9.82
N TRP A 102 12.62 1.58 8.96
CA TRP A 102 12.62 2.72 8.06
C TRP A 102 11.68 2.54 6.86
N TRP A 103 11.85 1.47 6.08
CA TRP A 103 11.08 1.31 4.83
C TRP A 103 9.61 0.98 5.09
N TYR A 104 9.29 0.34 6.21
CA TYR A 104 7.93 -0.09 6.55
C TYR A 104 6.93 1.07 6.54
N TYR A 105 7.36 2.23 7.03
CA TYR A 105 6.54 3.45 7.17
C TYR A 105 6.96 4.57 6.20
N ALA A 106 7.85 4.29 5.25
CA ALA A 106 8.36 5.30 4.31
C ALA A 106 7.32 5.73 3.27
N CYS A 107 6.29 4.91 3.03
CA CYS A 107 5.19 5.17 2.12
C CYS A 107 3.86 4.75 2.75
N TRP A 108 2.82 5.55 2.49
CA TRP A 108 1.46 5.32 2.94
C TRP A 108 0.49 5.44 1.76
N LEU A 109 -0.31 4.40 1.53
CA LEU A 109 -1.32 4.34 0.49
C LEU A 109 -2.64 4.86 1.06
N ASN A 110 -3.29 5.76 0.32
CA ASN A 110 -4.58 6.31 0.69
C ASN A 110 -5.64 5.90 -0.33
N LEU A 111 -6.73 5.30 0.15
CA LEU A 111 -7.84 4.88 -0.70
C LEU A 111 -8.60 6.10 -1.23
N THR A 112 -8.94 6.09 -2.52
CA THR A 112 -9.80 7.12 -3.10
C THR A 112 -11.28 6.72 -3.00
N ASP A 113 -12.19 7.65 -3.30
CA ASP A 113 -13.62 7.33 -3.40
C ASP A 113 -13.89 6.21 -4.43
N ALA A 114 -13.15 6.21 -5.55
CA ALA A 114 -13.25 5.15 -6.54
C ALA A 114 -12.74 3.81 -6.01
N GLY A 115 -11.63 3.81 -5.26
CA GLY A 115 -11.14 2.59 -4.60
C GLY A 115 -12.13 2.06 -3.56
N ARG A 116 -12.78 2.95 -2.79
CA ARG A 116 -13.81 2.58 -1.81
C ARG A 116 -15.01 1.91 -2.44
N GLN A 117 -15.48 2.40 -3.59
CA GLN A 117 -16.55 1.75 -4.35
C GLN A 117 -16.18 0.34 -4.80
N ILE A 118 -14.91 0.09 -5.13
CA ILE A 118 -14.44 -1.25 -5.50
C ILE A 118 -14.44 -2.17 -4.27
N VAL A 119 -13.94 -1.69 -3.13
CA VAL A 119 -13.99 -2.45 -1.86
C VAL A 119 -15.42 -2.83 -1.51
N GLU A 120 -16.36 -1.88 -1.55
CA GLU A 120 -17.78 -2.13 -1.24
C GLU A 120 -18.46 -3.13 -2.19
N ALA A 121 -17.94 -3.29 -3.41
CA ALA A 121 -18.47 -4.21 -4.41
C ALA A 121 -17.85 -5.62 -4.35
N LEU A 122 -16.71 -5.77 -3.69
CA LEU A 122 -16.01 -7.05 -3.54
C LEU A 122 -16.51 -7.79 -2.29
N PRO A 123 -16.48 -9.14 -2.28
CA PRO A 123 -16.70 -9.89 -1.06
C PRO A 123 -15.55 -9.63 -0.07
N GLU A 124 -15.80 -9.83 1.22
CA GLU A 124 -14.70 -9.89 2.21
C GLU A 124 -13.62 -10.89 1.76
N PRO A 125 -12.32 -10.57 1.90
CA PRO A 125 -11.28 -11.52 1.54
C PRO A 125 -11.33 -12.79 2.37
N ASP A 126 -10.84 -13.88 1.79
CA ASP A 126 -10.78 -15.17 2.49
C ASP A 126 -9.99 -15.06 3.81
N ASP A 127 -10.55 -15.59 4.89
CA ASP A 127 -9.97 -15.65 6.24
C ASP A 127 -8.53 -16.15 6.27
N ARG A 128 -8.10 -16.95 5.27
CA ARG A 128 -6.73 -17.46 5.15
C ARG A 128 -5.67 -16.35 5.19
N PHE A 129 -5.97 -15.16 4.68
CA PHE A 129 -5.04 -14.03 4.65
C PHE A 129 -4.90 -13.34 6.01
N PHE A 130 -5.80 -13.64 6.95
CA PHE A 130 -5.79 -13.04 8.28
C PHE A 130 -5.39 -14.05 9.37
N LYS A 131 -5.15 -15.32 9.01
CA LYS A 131 -4.71 -16.35 9.96
C LYS A 131 -3.30 -16.03 10.49
N GLY A 132 -3.20 -15.81 11.79
CA GLY A 132 -1.92 -15.55 12.46
C GLY A 132 -1.56 -14.08 12.61
N LEU A 133 -2.46 -13.17 12.22
CA LEU A 133 -2.43 -11.79 12.70
C LEU A 133 -2.86 -11.76 14.19
N PRO A 134 -2.15 -11.02 15.06
CA PRO A 134 -2.44 -10.97 16.49
C PRO A 134 -3.81 -10.39 16.84
#